data_AF-A0A1L0DGS7-F1
#
_entry.id   AF-A0A1L0DGS7-F1
#
_cell.length_a   1.000
_cell.length_b   1.000
_cell.length_c   1.000
_cell.angle_alpha   90.00
_cell.angle_beta   90.00
_cell.angle_gamma   90.00
#
_symmetry.space_group_name_H-M   'P 1'
#
loop_
_entity.id
_entity.type
_entity.pdbx_description
1 polymer ?
#
loop_
_entity_poly.entity_id
_entity_poly.type
_entity_poly.pdbx_seq_one_letter_code
_entity_poly.pdbx_strand_id
1 'polypeptide(L)'
;MVTLLTAERLVKLAYKYPSLHSNWYIIASTALTVVNQPQEIGKILHFALRQQLLEATTEKTLLTDTYILKLAEDSIASAVKFEDFSAVGVNLPDVLIPYTYHDKLPLGYKYSKTEDIHACQTAVASKIREAILKAAPIAGLPKLINALTALRNVTPSSIKPLLKSCRPVTVYPGHVRSSDLVHEDFAGTRFDESIPTYDTLDGPICTQSVDTKQVVENEVRGLEFWNAVYGKVSTRVKSQMFNAYPDLWQYAFHNVYAPLLSYTGVLSSLETSFCVIAALIPQDVNPTLKGHLKGAINLGGTKEELDDIRLLVFDICDWSGNVQWKGGKESVAKL
;
A
#
# COMPACT_ATOMS: atom_id res chain seq x y z
N MET A 1 19.33 4.12 18.30
CA MET A 1 19.32 3.51 16.95
C MET A 1 19.42 4.67 15.96
N VAL A 2 20.29 4.60 14.95
CA VAL A 2 20.39 5.69 13.95
C VAL A 2 19.12 5.69 13.11
N THR A 3 18.42 6.81 13.08
CA THR A 3 17.22 7.04 12.26
C THR A 3 17.54 6.80 10.77
N LEU A 4 16.82 5.90 10.09
CA LEU A 4 17.11 5.58 8.69
C LEU A 4 16.70 6.74 7.77
N LEU A 5 15.49 7.29 7.93
CA LEU A 5 15.05 8.46 7.17
C LEU A 5 15.42 9.75 7.90
N THR A 6 16.48 10.40 7.44
CA THR A 6 16.78 11.81 7.75
C THR A 6 15.93 12.73 6.87
N ALA A 7 15.93 14.03 7.16
CA ALA A 7 15.22 15.02 6.36
C ALA A 7 15.71 15.01 4.90
N GLU A 8 17.03 14.95 4.66
CA GLU A 8 17.63 14.91 3.33
C GLU A 8 17.23 13.64 2.58
N ARG A 9 17.20 12.48 3.26
CA ARG A 9 16.75 11.22 2.64
C ARG A 9 15.28 11.27 2.27
N LEU A 10 14.45 11.89 3.11
CA LEU A 10 13.02 12.03 2.87
C LEU A 10 12.72 12.97 1.70
N VAL A 11 13.39 14.13 1.64
CA VAL A 11 13.35 15.06 0.50
C VAL A 11 13.86 14.37 -0.76
N LYS A 12 14.95 13.60 -0.67
CA LYS A 12 15.51 12.84 -1.79
C LYS A 12 14.48 11.84 -2.34
N LEU A 13 13.78 11.09 -1.49
CA LEU A 13 12.74 10.16 -1.94
C LEU A 13 11.61 10.87 -2.71
N ALA A 14 11.20 12.06 -2.26
CA ALA A 14 10.08 12.80 -2.86
C ALA A 14 10.44 13.55 -4.15
N TYR A 15 11.67 14.06 -4.28
CA TYR A 15 12.02 15.04 -5.32
C TYR A 15 13.17 14.61 -6.25
N LYS A 16 13.98 13.61 -5.91
CA LYS A 16 15.06 13.14 -6.81
C LYS A 16 14.52 12.42 -8.05
N TYR A 17 13.34 11.83 -7.93
CA TYR A 17 12.71 10.95 -8.92
C TYR A 17 11.39 11.57 -9.42
N PRO A 18 11.47 12.58 -10.32
CA PRO A 18 10.32 13.41 -10.66
C PRO A 18 9.17 12.63 -11.33
N SER A 19 9.48 11.54 -12.05
CA SER A 19 8.45 10.67 -12.64
C SER A 19 7.55 10.01 -11.58
N LEU A 20 8.00 9.95 -10.33
CA LEU A 20 7.30 9.33 -9.21
C LEU A 20 6.64 10.34 -8.27
N HIS A 21 6.54 11.62 -8.63
CA HIS A 21 6.06 12.68 -7.74
C HIS A 21 4.74 12.36 -7.02
N SER A 22 3.78 11.70 -7.70
CA SER A 22 2.48 11.31 -7.13
C SER A 22 2.49 9.97 -6.38
N ASN A 23 3.56 9.19 -6.50
CA ASN A 23 3.62 7.77 -6.11
C ASN A 23 4.83 7.38 -5.24
N TRP A 24 5.80 8.28 -5.02
CA TRP A 24 7.04 7.97 -4.29
C TRP A 24 6.77 7.36 -2.90
N TYR A 25 5.71 7.82 -2.22
CA TYR A 25 5.38 7.39 -0.86
C TYR A 25 4.80 5.97 -0.81
N ILE A 26 4.07 5.51 -1.83
CA ILE A 26 3.61 4.11 -1.89
C ILE A 26 4.76 3.16 -2.22
N ILE A 27 5.69 3.59 -3.08
CA ILE A 27 6.89 2.82 -3.45
C ILE A 27 7.81 2.71 -2.24
N ALA A 28 8.10 3.85 -1.57
CA ALA A 28 8.95 3.90 -0.40
C ALA A 28 8.37 3.10 0.78
N SER A 29 7.07 3.24 1.06
CA SER A 29 6.40 2.48 2.12
C SER A 29 6.44 0.97 1.85
N THR A 30 6.26 0.56 0.59
CA THR A 30 6.37 -0.84 0.19
C THR A 30 7.79 -1.36 0.41
N ALA A 31 8.81 -0.64 -0.06
CA ALA A 31 10.20 -1.03 0.11
C ALA A 31 10.59 -1.12 1.58
N LEU A 32 10.28 -0.10 2.40
CA LEU A 32 10.53 -0.09 3.85
C LEU A 32 9.85 -1.25 4.56
N THR A 33 8.63 -1.61 4.15
CA THR A 33 7.95 -2.81 4.68
C THR A 33 8.75 -4.07 4.35
N VAL A 34 9.18 -4.25 3.10
CA VAL A 34 9.94 -5.44 2.68
C VAL A 34 11.29 -5.54 3.37
N VAL A 35 12.00 -4.41 3.54
CA VAL A 35 13.29 -4.36 4.26
C VAL A 35 13.12 -4.31 5.78
N ASN A 36 11.90 -4.49 6.29
CA ASN A 36 11.55 -4.58 7.71
C ASN A 36 11.95 -3.33 8.52
N GLN A 37 11.54 -2.16 8.05
CA GLN A 37 11.75 -0.86 8.69
C GLN A 37 10.42 -0.17 9.02
N PRO A 38 9.53 -0.80 9.82
CA PRO A 38 8.18 -0.29 10.10
C PRO A 38 8.18 1.08 10.81
N GLN A 39 9.18 1.36 11.65
CA GLN A 39 9.32 2.62 12.38
C GLN A 39 9.59 3.84 11.48
N GLU A 40 9.91 3.61 10.20
CA GLU A 40 10.16 4.68 9.23
C GLU A 40 8.87 5.09 8.48
N ILE A 41 7.83 4.24 8.48
CA ILE A 41 6.60 4.43 7.71
C ILE A 41 5.85 5.72 8.10
N GLY A 42 5.86 6.08 9.40
CA GLY A 42 5.25 7.32 9.88
C GLY A 42 5.86 8.58 9.28
N LYS A 43 7.18 8.59 9.07
CA LYS A 43 7.90 9.73 8.50
C LYS A 43 7.51 9.92 7.03
N ILE A 44 7.37 8.81 6.29
CA ILE A 44 6.84 8.81 4.92
C ILE A 44 5.43 9.40 4.90
N LEU A 45 4.52 8.90 5.76
CA LEU A 45 3.14 9.40 5.84
C LEU A 45 3.12 10.91 6.08
N HIS A 46 3.75 11.38 7.15
CA HIS A 46 3.66 12.79 7.57
C HIS A 46 4.22 13.74 6.51
N PHE A 47 5.32 13.35 5.86
CA PHE A 47 5.87 14.18 4.78
C PHE A 47 5.00 14.12 3.54
N ALA A 48 4.48 12.95 3.15
CA ALA A 48 3.57 12.84 2.02
C ALA A 48 2.26 13.63 2.22
N LEU A 49 1.71 13.65 3.44
CA LEU A 49 0.52 14.45 3.79
C LEU A 49 0.69 15.95 3.56
N ARG A 50 1.92 16.46 3.68
CA ARG A 50 2.26 17.87 3.42
C ARG A 50 2.69 18.08 1.97
N GLN A 51 3.62 17.26 1.50
CA GLN A 51 4.22 17.37 0.19
C GLN A 51 3.19 17.20 -0.93
N GLN A 52 2.19 16.33 -0.77
CA GLN A 52 1.15 16.15 -1.78
C GLN A 52 0.17 17.33 -1.89
N LEU A 53 0.21 18.29 -0.96
CA LEU A 53 -0.53 19.57 -1.05
C LEU A 53 0.23 20.61 -1.89
N LEU A 54 1.51 20.38 -2.20
CA LEU A 54 2.33 21.27 -3.02
C LEU A 54 2.32 20.82 -4.49
N GLU A 55 2.45 21.78 -5.41
CA GLU A 55 2.57 21.53 -6.84
C GLU A 55 3.77 20.64 -7.19
N ALA A 56 3.64 19.92 -8.31
CA ALA A 56 4.73 19.09 -8.81
C ALA A 56 5.79 19.93 -9.50
N THR A 57 7.05 19.55 -9.38
CA THR A 57 8.16 20.16 -10.10
C THR A 57 9.20 19.12 -10.51
N THR A 58 9.99 19.45 -11.53
CA THR A 58 11.16 18.70 -11.96
C THR A 58 12.47 19.37 -11.53
N GLU A 59 12.39 20.48 -10.78
CA GLU A 59 13.55 21.25 -10.35
C GLU A 59 14.37 20.51 -9.27
N LYS A 60 15.65 20.28 -9.57
CA LYS A 60 16.58 19.60 -8.65
C LYS A 60 17.05 20.48 -7.48
N THR A 61 16.81 21.79 -7.55
CA THR A 61 17.13 22.78 -6.49
C THR A 61 16.47 22.44 -5.17
N LEU A 62 15.33 21.76 -5.20
CA LEU A 62 14.59 21.34 -4.01
C LEU A 62 15.33 20.36 -3.10
N LEU A 63 16.30 19.61 -3.63
CA LEU A 63 17.06 18.63 -2.83
C LEU A 63 17.87 19.29 -1.70
N THR A 64 18.17 20.58 -1.84
CA THR A 64 18.92 21.39 -0.88
C THR A 64 18.13 22.60 -0.39
N ASP A 65 16.83 22.69 -0.74
CA ASP A 65 16.02 23.83 -0.33
C ASP A 65 15.81 23.83 1.19
N THR A 66 16.05 24.97 1.82
CA THR A 66 16.05 25.10 3.28
C THR A 66 14.66 24.85 3.88
N TYR A 67 13.58 25.27 3.22
CA TYR A 67 12.24 25.15 3.76
C TYR A 67 11.61 23.79 3.47
N ILE A 68 11.97 23.15 2.35
CA ILE A 68 11.62 21.75 2.10
C ILE A 68 12.32 20.81 3.09
N LEU A 69 13.59 21.05 3.41
CA LEU A 69 14.31 20.30 4.46
C LEU A 69 13.65 20.49 5.83
N LYS A 70 13.33 21.73 6.23
CA LYS A 70 12.60 22.01 7.48
C LYS A 70 11.22 21.35 7.51
N LEU A 71 10.49 21.34 6.39
CA LEU A 71 9.21 20.66 6.28
C LEU A 71 9.36 19.14 6.50
N ALA A 72 10.45 18.54 6.01
CA ALA A 72 10.79 17.15 6.26
C ALA A 72 11.18 16.89 7.73
N GLU A 73 11.98 17.77 8.34
CA GLU A 73 12.31 17.71 9.78
C GLU A 73 11.06 17.77 10.66
N ASP A 74 10.15 18.70 10.40
CA ASP A 74 8.87 18.82 11.09
C ASP A 74 7.97 17.60 10.87
N SER A 75 8.10 16.93 9.72
CA SER A 75 7.39 15.68 9.42
C SER A 75 7.92 14.51 10.23
N ILE A 76 9.24 14.42 10.37
CA ILE A 76 9.86 13.43 11.25
C ILE A 76 9.48 13.69 12.72
N ALA A 77 9.60 14.93 13.18
CA ALA A 77 9.27 15.30 14.56
C ALA A 77 7.80 15.05 14.90
N SER A 78 6.88 15.38 13.98
CA SER A 78 5.44 15.11 14.19
C SER A 78 5.11 13.62 14.18
N ALA A 79 5.78 12.79 13.37
CA ALA A 79 5.57 11.34 13.39
C ALA A 79 5.97 10.72 14.73
N VAL A 80 7.13 11.12 15.27
CA VAL A 80 7.59 10.68 16.61
C VAL A 80 6.60 11.11 17.70
N LYS A 81 6.17 12.37 17.67
CA LYS A 81 5.20 12.90 18.65
C LYS A 81 3.85 12.17 18.60
N PHE A 82 3.41 11.73 17.42
CA PHE A 82 2.14 11.00 17.29
C PHE A 82 2.24 9.59 17.86
N GLU A 83 3.40 8.95 17.78
CA GLU A 83 3.65 7.67 18.43
C GLU A 83 3.51 7.80 19.96
N ASP A 84 4.10 8.84 20.55
CA ASP A 84 3.96 9.15 21.98
C ASP A 84 2.49 9.41 22.37
N PHE A 85 1.77 10.19 21.56
CA PHE A 85 0.36 10.51 21.79
C PHE A 85 -0.55 9.28 21.70
N SER A 86 -0.29 8.40 20.73
CA SER A 86 -1.02 7.13 20.61
C SER A 86 -0.80 6.23 21.81
N ALA A 87 0.41 6.19 22.38
CA ALA A 87 0.72 5.39 23.56
C ALA A 87 -0.09 5.80 24.80
N VAL A 88 -0.51 7.07 24.89
CA VAL A 88 -1.35 7.60 25.98
C VAL A 88 -2.83 7.76 25.60
N GLY A 89 -3.25 7.27 24.42
CA GLY A 89 -4.65 7.26 23.99
C GLY A 89 -5.21 8.63 23.56
N VAL A 90 -4.34 9.58 23.17
CA VAL A 90 -4.75 10.92 22.76
C VAL A 90 -5.21 10.94 21.30
N ASN A 91 -6.22 11.77 21.01
CA ASN A 91 -6.64 12.02 19.64
C ASN A 91 -5.54 12.72 18.84
N LEU A 92 -5.20 12.17 17.68
CA LEU A 92 -4.10 12.65 16.86
C LEU A 92 -4.57 13.81 15.96
N PRO A 93 -3.92 14.98 16.02
CA PRO A 93 -4.33 16.16 15.26
C PRO A 93 -4.04 16.01 13.76
N ASP A 94 -4.59 16.93 12.96
CA ASP A 94 -4.29 16.99 11.53
C ASP A 94 -2.83 17.40 11.27
N VAL A 95 -2.25 16.86 10.19
CA VAL A 95 -0.87 17.15 9.76
C VAL A 95 -0.94 18.13 8.60
N LEU A 96 -0.83 19.43 8.89
CA LEU A 96 -0.84 20.50 7.88
C LEU A 96 0.55 21.07 7.65
N ILE A 97 0.72 21.82 6.56
CA ILE A 97 1.90 22.67 6.36
C ILE A 97 1.80 23.84 7.36
N PRO A 98 2.85 24.12 8.15
CA PRO A 98 2.84 25.26 9.07
C PRO A 98 2.62 26.58 8.33
N TYR A 99 1.72 27.43 8.86
CA TYR A 99 1.43 28.76 8.29
C TYR A 99 2.69 29.62 8.14
N THR A 100 3.68 29.41 9.01
CA THR A 100 4.98 30.10 8.98
C THR A 100 5.81 29.83 7.73
N TYR A 101 5.43 28.86 6.92
CA TYR A 101 6.12 28.46 5.68
C TYR A 101 5.42 28.90 4.40
N HIS A 102 4.21 29.45 4.46
CA HIS A 102 3.38 29.71 3.27
C HIS A 102 4.07 30.56 2.20
N ASP A 103 4.74 31.65 2.60
CA ASP A 103 5.44 32.54 1.67
C ASP A 103 6.93 32.17 1.46
N LYS A 104 7.35 31.01 1.98
CA LYS A 104 8.77 30.61 2.05
C LYS A 104 9.07 29.32 1.31
N LEU A 105 8.04 28.50 1.06
CA LEU A 105 8.19 27.30 0.26
C LEU A 105 8.36 27.67 -1.22
N PRO A 106 9.24 26.97 -1.96
CA PRO A 106 9.49 27.24 -3.37
C PRO A 106 8.41 26.70 -4.32
N LEU A 107 7.25 26.25 -3.80
CA LEU A 107 6.20 25.58 -4.55
C LEU A 107 4.83 26.17 -4.25
N GLY A 108 3.97 26.24 -5.27
CA GLY A 108 2.56 26.61 -5.12
C GLY A 108 1.76 25.56 -4.34
N TYR A 109 0.64 25.99 -3.78
CA TYR A 109 -0.33 25.13 -3.10
C TYR A 109 -1.39 24.66 -4.10
N LYS A 110 -1.65 23.35 -4.15
CA LYS A 110 -2.67 22.75 -5.03
C LYS A 110 -4.10 23.04 -4.60
N TYR A 111 -4.31 23.24 -3.30
CA TYR A 111 -5.64 23.32 -2.70
C TYR A 111 -5.73 24.52 -1.76
N SER A 112 -6.85 25.22 -1.83
CA SER A 112 -7.19 26.34 -0.94
C SER A 112 -8.35 26.01 0.01
N LYS A 113 -9.15 24.99 -0.28
CA LYS A 113 -10.29 24.55 0.52
C LYS A 113 -9.92 23.42 1.46
N THR A 114 -10.45 23.45 2.67
CA THR A 114 -10.19 22.44 3.70
C THR A 114 -10.69 21.05 3.29
N GLU A 115 -11.82 20.97 2.57
CA GLU A 115 -12.39 19.71 2.10
C GLU A 115 -11.45 19.00 1.10
N ASP A 116 -10.87 19.77 0.18
CA ASP A 116 -9.96 19.24 -0.85
C ASP A 116 -8.62 18.79 -0.22
N ILE A 117 -8.10 19.54 0.76
CA ILE A 117 -6.92 19.15 1.55
C ILE A 117 -7.19 17.83 2.27
N HIS A 118 -8.32 17.73 2.96
CA HIS A 118 -8.70 16.54 3.70
C HIS A 118 -8.89 15.31 2.78
N ALA A 119 -9.50 15.50 1.61
CA ALA A 119 -9.66 14.45 0.60
C ALA A 119 -8.31 13.96 0.07
N CYS A 120 -7.39 14.88 -0.25
CA CYS A 120 -6.03 14.54 -0.68
C CYS A 120 -5.29 13.73 0.38
N GLN A 121 -5.32 14.18 1.63
CA GLN A 121 -4.67 13.52 2.76
C GLN A 121 -5.24 12.14 3.06
N THR A 122 -6.56 12.00 2.99
CA THR A 122 -7.27 10.72 3.12
C THR A 122 -6.86 9.74 2.02
N ALA A 123 -6.71 10.23 0.78
CA ALA A 123 -6.23 9.42 -0.34
C ALA A 123 -4.79 8.95 -0.13
N VAL A 124 -3.87 9.83 0.29
CA VAL A 124 -2.47 9.48 0.60
C VAL A 124 -2.40 8.38 1.66
N ALA A 125 -3.08 8.56 2.80
CA ALA A 125 -3.09 7.56 3.88
C ALA A 125 -3.69 6.22 3.40
N SER A 126 -4.72 6.25 2.58
CA SER A 126 -5.36 5.05 2.04
C SER A 126 -4.48 4.30 1.05
N LYS A 127 -3.77 5.03 0.18
CA LYS A 127 -2.82 4.47 -0.76
C LYS A 127 -1.62 3.81 -0.06
N ILE A 128 -1.10 4.40 1.02
CA ILE A 128 -0.03 3.76 1.82
C ILE A 128 -0.53 2.45 2.44
N ARG A 129 -1.72 2.45 3.06
CA ARG A 129 -2.33 1.23 3.63
C ARG A 129 -2.48 0.13 2.58
N GLU A 130 -3.02 0.47 1.41
CA GLU A 130 -3.23 -0.48 0.31
C GLU A 130 -1.90 -0.99 -0.27
N ALA A 131 -0.89 -0.13 -0.41
CA ALA A 131 0.44 -0.51 -0.91
C ALA A 131 1.10 -1.55 0.01
N ILE A 132 1.06 -1.30 1.32
CA ILE A 132 1.57 -2.24 2.33
C ILE A 132 0.80 -3.56 2.26
N LEU A 133 -0.54 -3.53 2.21
CA LEU A 133 -1.37 -4.73 2.11
C LEU A 133 -1.07 -5.54 0.84
N LYS A 134 -0.93 -4.89 -0.32
CA LYS A 134 -0.64 -5.57 -1.59
C LYS A 134 0.77 -6.18 -1.65
N ALA A 135 1.67 -5.79 -0.76
CA ALA A 135 2.96 -6.43 -0.60
C ALA A 135 2.90 -7.77 0.17
N ALA A 136 1.75 -8.15 0.78
CA ALA A 136 1.60 -9.36 1.60
C ALA A 136 2.13 -10.64 0.94
N PRO A 137 1.76 -10.96 -0.31
CA PRO A 137 2.15 -12.21 -0.95
C PRO A 137 3.65 -12.31 -1.21
N ILE A 138 4.34 -11.17 -1.15
CA ILE A 138 5.74 -11.02 -1.53
C ILE A 138 6.61 -10.86 -0.27
N ALA A 139 6.18 -10.04 0.71
CA ALA A 139 6.95 -9.73 1.91
C ALA A 139 6.58 -10.57 3.15
N GLY A 140 5.40 -11.19 3.15
CA GLY A 140 4.87 -11.98 4.27
C GLY A 140 4.11 -11.15 5.31
N LEU A 141 3.07 -11.76 5.90
CA LEU A 141 2.16 -11.12 6.86
C LEU A 141 2.84 -10.45 8.08
N PRO A 142 3.89 -11.03 8.72
CA PRO A 142 4.50 -10.41 9.89
C PRO A 142 5.04 -8.98 9.65
N LYS A 143 5.70 -8.76 8.51
CA LYS A 143 6.23 -7.43 8.15
C LYS A 143 5.10 -6.42 7.93
N LEU A 144 4.01 -6.87 7.31
CA LEU A 144 2.83 -6.04 7.09
C LEU A 144 2.11 -5.66 8.38
N ILE A 145 1.95 -6.61 9.31
CA ILE A 145 1.34 -6.35 10.62
C ILE A 145 2.12 -5.26 11.34
N ASN A 146 3.46 -5.36 11.36
CA ASN A 146 4.31 -4.35 11.97
C ASN A 146 4.17 -2.99 11.26
N ALA A 147 4.20 -2.96 9.92
CA ALA A 147 4.11 -1.72 9.15
C ALA A 147 2.74 -1.04 9.27
N LEU A 148 1.64 -1.79 9.18
CA LEU A 148 0.28 -1.26 9.34
C LEU A 148 -0.01 -0.82 10.78
N THR A 149 0.56 -1.51 11.78
CA THR A 149 0.45 -1.10 13.18
C THR A 149 1.19 0.21 13.41
N ALA A 150 2.44 0.30 12.95
CA ALA A 150 3.21 1.54 13.02
C ALA A 150 2.48 2.71 12.33
N LEU A 151 1.95 2.48 11.13
CA LEU A 151 1.17 3.46 10.38
C LEU A 151 -0.09 3.89 11.14
N ARG A 152 -0.84 2.96 11.73
CA ARG A 152 -2.07 3.27 12.50
C ARG A 152 -1.77 4.20 13.68
N ASN A 153 -0.66 3.99 14.37
CA ASN A 153 -0.26 4.75 15.55
C ASN A 153 0.16 6.19 15.22
N VAL A 154 0.41 6.51 13.95
CA VAL A 154 0.84 7.84 13.51
C VAL A 154 -0.11 8.46 12.49
N THR A 155 -1.28 7.85 12.25
CA THR A 155 -2.29 8.41 11.33
C THR A 155 -3.20 9.38 12.08
N PRO A 156 -3.36 10.66 11.65
CA PRO A 156 -4.32 11.59 12.22
C PRO A 156 -5.70 10.98 12.43
N SER A 157 -6.36 11.29 13.54
CA SER A 157 -7.65 10.66 13.89
C SER A 157 -8.72 10.89 12.82
N SER A 158 -8.68 12.03 12.14
CA SER A 158 -9.61 12.43 11.07
C SER A 158 -9.51 11.57 9.81
N ILE A 159 -8.36 10.91 9.55
CA ILE A 159 -8.11 10.13 8.32
C ILE A 159 -7.78 8.66 8.59
N LYS A 160 -8.06 8.19 9.81
CA LYS A 160 -8.01 6.75 10.14
C LYS A 160 -9.00 5.97 9.28
N PRO A 161 -8.70 4.71 8.89
CA PRO A 161 -9.62 3.92 8.11
C PRO A 161 -10.91 3.64 8.90
N LEU A 162 -12.02 3.51 8.18
CA LEU A 162 -13.26 2.98 8.73
C LEU A 162 -13.05 1.55 9.24
N LEU A 163 -13.84 1.13 10.23
CA LEU A 163 -13.90 -0.25 10.70
C LEU A 163 -14.69 -1.15 9.73
N LYS A 164 -14.41 -1.03 8.44
CA LYS A 164 -14.99 -1.82 7.36
C LYS A 164 -13.95 -2.01 6.26
N SER A 165 -13.88 -3.22 5.71
CA SER A 165 -13.04 -3.49 4.55
C SER A 165 -13.46 -2.62 3.37
N CYS A 166 -12.49 -1.97 2.71
CA CYS A 166 -12.71 -1.26 1.44
C CYS A 166 -13.09 -2.23 0.32
N ARG A 167 -12.57 -3.45 0.39
CA ARG A 167 -12.81 -4.50 -0.59
C ARG A 167 -14.05 -5.29 -0.22
N PRO A 168 -14.95 -5.56 -1.17
CA PRO A 168 -16.14 -6.36 -0.91
C PRO A 168 -15.79 -7.70 -0.29
N VAL A 169 -16.49 -8.07 0.76
CA VAL A 169 -16.34 -9.37 1.39
C VAL A 169 -17.10 -10.41 0.57
N THR A 170 -16.54 -11.61 0.47
CA THR A 170 -17.19 -12.74 -0.23
C THR A 170 -18.05 -13.58 0.71
N VAL A 171 -17.88 -13.39 2.02
CA VAL A 171 -18.65 -14.07 3.06
C VAL A 171 -19.18 -13.00 4.00
N TYR A 172 -20.50 -13.05 4.24
CA TYR A 172 -21.22 -12.21 5.19
C TYR A 172 -21.68 -13.09 6.35
N PRO A 173 -20.92 -13.14 7.46
CA PRO A 173 -21.38 -13.79 8.67
C PRO A 173 -22.70 -13.19 9.15
N GLY A 174 -23.62 -14.06 9.56
CA GLY A 174 -24.84 -13.62 10.23
C GLY A 174 -24.50 -13.10 11.63
N HIS A 175 -25.15 -12.03 12.07
CA HIS A 175 -25.13 -11.65 13.48
C HIS A 175 -26.21 -12.46 14.20
N VAL A 176 -25.83 -13.55 14.87
CA VAL A 176 -26.70 -14.21 15.84
C VAL A 176 -26.15 -13.88 17.22
N ARG A 177 -26.86 -13.09 18.02
CA ARG A 177 -26.51 -12.94 19.45
C ARG A 177 -26.85 -14.25 20.14
N SER A 178 -25.96 -14.75 21.01
CA SER A 178 -26.18 -16.00 21.75
C SER A 178 -27.48 -16.04 22.58
N SER A 179 -28.17 -14.91 22.79
CA SER A 179 -29.45 -14.81 23.49
C SER A 179 -30.70 -15.08 22.63
N ASP A 180 -30.60 -15.08 21.30
CA ASP A 180 -31.76 -14.91 20.40
C ASP A 180 -32.26 -16.23 19.75
N LEU A 181 -31.98 -17.39 20.35
CA LEU A 181 -32.34 -18.73 19.85
C LEU A 181 -33.85 -19.10 19.97
N VAL A 182 -34.79 -18.16 20.13
CA VAL A 182 -36.20 -18.50 20.43
C VAL A 182 -37.23 -17.49 19.85
N HIS A 183 -37.34 -17.36 18.51
CA HIS A 183 -38.39 -16.62 17.72
C HIS A 183 -38.57 -15.08 17.98
N GLU A 184 -39.11 -14.20 17.13
CA GLU A 184 -39.12 -13.94 15.67
C GLU A 184 -39.44 -12.44 15.43
N ASP A 185 -38.75 -11.83 14.45
CA ASP A 185 -38.95 -10.54 13.74
C ASP A 185 -38.85 -9.19 14.49
N PHE A 186 -38.15 -8.16 13.97
CA PHE A 186 -38.22 -7.59 12.60
C PHE A 186 -36.84 -7.17 12.03
N ALA A 187 -36.54 -7.64 10.81
CA ALA A 187 -35.48 -7.23 9.88
C ALA A 187 -34.02 -7.66 10.15
N GLY A 188 -33.81 -8.86 10.67
CA GLY A 188 -32.52 -9.58 10.62
C GLY A 188 -32.69 -10.89 9.85
N THR A 189 -31.85 -11.14 8.84
CA THR A 189 -31.83 -12.40 8.06
C THR A 189 -31.67 -13.59 9.00
N ARG A 190 -32.76 -14.35 9.21
CA ARG A 190 -32.73 -15.69 9.78
C ARG A 190 -32.22 -16.64 8.69
N PHE A 191 -31.23 -17.47 9.02
CA PHE A 191 -30.98 -18.65 8.20
C PHE A 191 -32.12 -19.62 8.46
N ASP A 192 -32.71 -20.14 7.38
CA ASP A 192 -33.71 -21.20 7.44
C ASP A 192 -33.18 -22.36 8.32
N GLU A 193 -33.99 -22.86 9.27
CA GLU A 193 -33.63 -23.99 10.14
C GLU A 193 -33.25 -25.26 9.35
N SER A 194 -33.62 -25.31 8.06
CA SER A 194 -33.24 -26.38 7.14
C SER A 194 -31.76 -26.33 6.67
N ILE A 195 -31.06 -25.22 6.87
CA ILE A 195 -29.69 -25.02 6.36
C ILE A 195 -28.68 -25.12 7.51
N PRO A 196 -27.73 -26.06 7.44
CA PRO A 196 -26.67 -26.17 8.45
C PRO A 196 -25.87 -24.87 8.58
N THR A 197 -25.76 -24.38 9.82
CA THR A 197 -24.94 -23.22 10.18
C THR A 197 -23.68 -23.68 10.92
N TYR A 198 -22.60 -22.90 10.79
CA TYR A 198 -21.31 -23.18 11.43
C TYR A 198 -20.75 -21.91 12.05
N ASP A 199 -20.36 -21.97 13.32
CA ASP A 199 -19.81 -20.83 14.04
C ASP A 199 -18.38 -20.50 13.57
N THR A 200 -18.09 -19.21 13.42
CA THR A 200 -16.76 -18.67 13.14
C THR A 200 -16.42 -17.53 14.10
N LEU A 201 -15.18 -17.02 14.04
CA LEU A 201 -14.76 -15.86 14.83
C LEU A 201 -15.59 -14.60 14.53
N ASP A 202 -16.08 -14.45 13.31
CA ASP A 202 -16.84 -13.27 12.87
C ASP A 202 -18.36 -13.48 12.94
N GLY A 203 -18.81 -14.63 13.47
CA GLY A 203 -20.22 -15.03 13.57
C GLY A 203 -20.55 -16.29 12.78
N PRO A 204 -21.76 -16.86 12.95
CA PRO A 204 -22.20 -18.03 12.20
C PRO A 204 -22.32 -17.77 10.71
N ILE A 205 -21.96 -18.78 9.91
CA ILE A 205 -22.07 -18.78 8.45
C ILE A 205 -22.88 -19.97 7.96
N CYS A 206 -23.45 -19.85 6.76
CA CYS A 206 -23.99 -20.97 6.00
C CYS A 206 -23.76 -20.77 4.49
N THR A 207 -24.31 -21.64 3.65
CA THR A 207 -24.20 -21.51 2.18
C THR A 207 -24.76 -20.20 1.64
N GLN A 208 -25.76 -19.61 2.30
CA GLN A 208 -26.34 -18.32 1.93
C GLN A 208 -25.49 -17.12 2.37
N SER A 209 -24.53 -17.30 3.28
CA SER A 209 -23.57 -16.27 3.66
C SER A 209 -22.59 -15.93 2.55
N VAL A 210 -22.48 -16.76 1.51
CA VAL A 210 -21.52 -16.59 0.42
C VAL A 210 -22.12 -15.72 -0.67
N ASP A 211 -21.45 -14.60 -0.96
CA ASP A 211 -21.78 -13.76 -2.11
C ASP A 211 -21.13 -14.34 -3.36
N THR A 212 -21.87 -15.23 -4.02
CA THR A 212 -21.45 -15.93 -5.24
C THR A 212 -21.18 -14.96 -6.39
N LYS A 213 -21.94 -13.86 -6.46
CA LYS A 213 -21.71 -12.80 -7.45
C LYS A 213 -20.34 -12.16 -7.22
N GLN A 214 -20.03 -11.80 -5.97
CA GLN A 214 -18.75 -11.18 -5.66
C GLN A 214 -17.56 -12.11 -5.91
N VAL A 215 -17.73 -13.41 -5.66
CA VAL A 215 -16.72 -14.43 -6.01
C VAL A 215 -16.44 -14.42 -7.51
N VAL A 216 -17.49 -14.48 -8.35
CA VAL A 216 -17.35 -14.46 -9.82
C VAL A 216 -16.70 -13.15 -10.30
N GLU A 217 -17.13 -12.01 -9.77
CA GLU A 217 -16.55 -10.71 -10.13
C GLU A 217 -15.06 -10.62 -9.79
N ASN A 218 -14.63 -11.17 -8.65
CA ASN A 218 -13.22 -11.21 -8.28
C ASN A 218 -12.40 -12.06 -9.26
N GLU A 219 -12.92 -13.22 -9.67
CA GLU A 219 -12.26 -14.11 -10.64
C GLU A 219 -12.12 -13.47 -12.02
N VAL A 220 -13.18 -12.83 -12.52
CA VAL A 220 -13.16 -12.14 -13.82
C VAL A 220 -12.17 -10.97 -13.80
N ARG A 221 -12.27 -10.09 -12.80
CA ARG A 221 -11.32 -8.98 -12.63
C ARG A 221 -9.88 -9.47 -12.44
N GLY A 222 -9.71 -10.58 -11.73
CA GLY A 222 -8.44 -11.26 -11.55
C GLY A 222 -7.81 -11.71 -12.87
N LEU A 223 -8.61 -12.32 -13.74
CA LEU A 223 -8.17 -12.76 -15.06
C LEU A 223 -7.77 -11.58 -15.96
N GLU A 224 -8.56 -10.51 -15.96
CA GLU A 224 -8.26 -9.28 -16.70
C GLU A 224 -6.94 -8.68 -16.25
N PHE A 225 -6.75 -8.52 -14.94
CA PHE A 225 -5.51 -8.01 -14.37
C PHE A 225 -4.31 -8.93 -14.66
N TRP A 226 -4.47 -10.24 -14.51
CA TRP A 226 -3.46 -11.24 -14.84
C TRP A 226 -3.01 -11.14 -16.30
N ASN A 227 -3.95 -11.05 -17.23
CA ASN A 227 -3.67 -10.92 -18.66
C ASN A 227 -3.05 -9.57 -19.00
N ALA A 228 -3.43 -8.49 -18.32
CA ALA A 228 -2.80 -7.18 -18.50
C ALA A 228 -1.32 -7.22 -18.08
N VAL A 229 -0.99 -7.87 -16.95
CA VAL A 229 0.39 -8.02 -16.47
C VAL A 229 1.21 -8.94 -17.39
N TYR A 230 0.75 -10.16 -17.65
CA TYR A 230 1.58 -11.18 -18.33
C TYR A 230 1.42 -11.21 -19.85
N GLY A 231 0.36 -10.63 -20.41
CA GLY A 231 0.08 -10.60 -21.83
C GLY A 231 0.18 -11.99 -22.48
N LYS A 232 0.98 -12.08 -23.55
CA LYS A 232 1.14 -13.31 -24.35
C LYS A 232 1.70 -14.51 -23.58
N VAL A 233 2.34 -14.31 -22.43
CA VAL A 233 2.93 -15.40 -21.64
C VAL A 233 2.04 -15.86 -20.47
N SER A 234 0.83 -15.31 -20.33
CA SER A 234 -0.08 -15.59 -19.21
C SER A 234 -0.32 -17.08 -18.98
N THR A 235 -0.69 -17.83 -20.03
CA THR A 235 -0.92 -19.28 -19.96
C THR A 235 0.34 -20.05 -19.58
N ARG A 236 1.50 -19.64 -20.12
CA ARG A 236 2.78 -20.30 -19.80
C ARG A 236 3.15 -20.12 -18.34
N VAL A 237 3.00 -18.91 -17.79
CA VAL A 237 3.30 -18.61 -16.39
C VAL A 237 2.35 -19.38 -15.46
N LYS A 238 1.06 -19.45 -15.79
CA LYS A 238 0.08 -20.31 -15.11
C LYS A 238 0.52 -21.78 -15.12
N SER A 239 0.80 -22.35 -16.29
CA SER A 239 1.18 -23.76 -16.41
C SER A 239 2.45 -24.09 -15.65
N GLN A 240 3.43 -23.17 -15.59
CA GLN A 240 4.65 -23.36 -14.80
C GLN A 240 4.35 -23.49 -13.30
N MET A 241 3.52 -22.61 -12.74
CA MET A 241 3.14 -22.71 -11.32
C MET A 241 2.30 -23.97 -11.06
N PHE A 242 1.31 -24.25 -11.89
CA PHE A 242 0.42 -25.39 -11.72
C PHE A 242 1.18 -26.73 -11.80
N ASN A 243 2.09 -26.87 -12.75
CA ASN A 243 2.89 -28.09 -12.90
C ASN A 243 3.94 -28.25 -11.79
N ALA A 244 4.42 -27.15 -11.20
CA ALA A 244 5.31 -27.21 -10.04
C ALA A 244 4.56 -27.70 -8.80
N TYR A 245 3.36 -27.15 -8.55
CA TYR A 245 2.44 -27.59 -7.51
C TYR A 245 1.06 -26.94 -7.75
N PRO A 246 -0.03 -27.71 -7.98
CA PRO A 246 -1.35 -27.12 -8.27
C PRO A 246 -1.84 -26.12 -7.23
N ASP A 247 -1.57 -26.35 -5.93
CA ASP A 247 -1.99 -25.44 -4.86
C ASP A 247 -1.26 -24.08 -4.93
N LEU A 248 -0.06 -24.03 -5.53
CA LEU A 248 0.62 -22.76 -5.78
C LEU A 248 -0.18 -21.89 -6.76
N TRP A 249 -0.67 -22.48 -7.86
CA TRP A 249 -1.57 -21.75 -8.76
C TRP A 249 -2.86 -21.38 -8.05
N GLN A 250 -3.43 -22.31 -7.27
CA GLN A 250 -4.67 -22.09 -6.58
C GLN A 250 -4.58 -20.85 -5.66
N TYR A 251 -3.57 -20.82 -4.80
CA TYR A 251 -3.31 -19.71 -3.90
C TYR A 251 -2.95 -18.43 -4.66
N ALA A 252 -2.02 -18.49 -5.61
CA ALA A 252 -1.58 -17.31 -6.34
C ALA A 252 -2.76 -16.66 -7.07
N PHE A 253 -3.55 -17.40 -7.83
CA PHE A 253 -4.62 -16.78 -8.59
C PHE A 253 -5.82 -16.42 -7.72
N HIS A 254 -6.40 -17.39 -7.03
CA HIS A 254 -7.70 -17.25 -6.37
C HIS A 254 -7.63 -16.50 -5.04
N ASN A 255 -6.47 -16.45 -4.38
CA ASN A 255 -6.31 -15.75 -3.09
C ASN A 255 -5.46 -14.48 -3.19
N VAL A 256 -4.66 -14.33 -4.26
CA VAL A 256 -3.77 -13.16 -4.42
C VAL A 256 -4.17 -12.30 -5.62
N TYR A 257 -4.10 -12.80 -6.85
CA TYR A 257 -4.37 -11.95 -8.02
C TYR A 257 -5.83 -11.53 -8.11
N ALA A 258 -6.77 -12.45 -7.94
CA ALA A 258 -8.20 -12.20 -8.09
C ALA A 258 -8.78 -11.26 -7.01
N PRO A 259 -8.67 -11.54 -5.70
CA PRO A 259 -9.26 -10.67 -4.70
C PRO A 259 -8.36 -9.48 -4.35
N LEU A 260 -7.04 -9.68 -4.21
CA LEU A 260 -6.15 -8.67 -3.62
C LEU A 260 -5.56 -7.72 -4.68
N LEU A 261 -4.76 -8.24 -5.62
CA LEU A 261 -3.99 -7.40 -6.53
C LEU A 261 -4.88 -6.70 -7.57
N SER A 262 -5.87 -7.41 -8.12
CA SER A 262 -6.76 -6.85 -9.16
C SER A 262 -7.75 -5.80 -8.65
N TYR A 263 -7.95 -5.67 -7.34
CA TYR A 263 -8.85 -4.66 -6.79
C TYR A 263 -8.21 -3.28 -6.92
N THR A 264 -8.83 -2.42 -7.71
CA THR A 264 -8.29 -1.10 -8.07
C THR A 264 -9.05 0.08 -7.45
N GLY A 265 -9.88 -0.17 -6.43
CA GLY A 265 -10.67 0.86 -5.76
C GLY A 265 -9.87 1.86 -4.91
N VAL A 266 -8.58 1.58 -4.65
CA VAL A 266 -7.67 2.46 -3.89
C VAL A 266 -6.39 2.77 -4.65
N LEU A 267 -5.71 1.74 -5.15
CA LEU A 267 -4.57 1.87 -6.08
C LEU A 267 -5.00 1.43 -7.47
N SER A 268 -4.63 2.20 -8.49
CA SER A 268 -4.77 1.79 -9.89
C SER A 268 -4.00 0.50 -10.19
N SER A 269 -4.26 -0.10 -11.35
CA SER A 269 -3.52 -1.28 -11.81
C SER A 269 -2.03 -1.00 -11.96
N LEU A 270 -1.66 0.20 -12.45
CA LEU A 270 -0.28 0.62 -12.60
C LEU A 270 0.41 0.87 -11.25
N GLU A 271 -0.22 1.61 -10.33
CA GLU A 271 0.31 1.81 -8.97
C GLU A 271 0.50 0.49 -8.22
N THR A 272 -0.44 -0.46 -8.42
CA THR A 272 -0.32 -1.81 -7.89
C THR A 272 0.92 -2.53 -8.46
N SER A 273 1.14 -2.42 -9.77
CA SER A 273 2.32 -3.00 -10.41
C SER A 273 3.62 -2.36 -9.89
N PHE A 274 3.63 -1.06 -9.62
CA PHE A 274 4.77 -0.38 -9.00
C PHE A 274 5.07 -0.89 -7.60
N CYS A 275 4.04 -1.11 -6.77
CA CYS A 275 4.22 -1.70 -5.43
C CYS A 275 4.78 -3.12 -5.52
N VAL A 276 4.29 -3.94 -6.44
CA VAL A 276 4.82 -5.30 -6.66
C VAL A 276 6.29 -5.27 -7.08
N ILE A 277 6.66 -4.40 -8.02
CA ILE A 277 8.07 -4.22 -8.42
C ILE A 277 8.92 -3.78 -7.23
N ALA A 278 8.46 -2.79 -6.46
CA ALA A 278 9.16 -2.30 -5.28
C ALA A 278 9.35 -3.39 -4.21
N ALA A 279 8.40 -4.31 -4.08
CA ALA A 279 8.48 -5.43 -3.15
C ALA A 279 9.39 -6.59 -3.62
N LEU A 280 9.56 -6.76 -4.94
CA LEU A 280 10.39 -7.81 -5.53
C LEU A 280 11.88 -7.43 -5.57
N ILE A 281 12.21 -6.14 -5.77
CA ILE A 281 13.60 -5.67 -5.88
C ILE A 281 14.47 -6.12 -4.69
N PRO A 282 14.05 -5.97 -3.41
CA PRO A 282 14.89 -6.37 -2.27
C PRO A 282 15.06 -7.88 -2.07
N GLN A 283 14.39 -8.72 -2.86
CA GLN A 283 14.28 -10.17 -2.61
C GLN A 283 15.11 -11.06 -3.53
N ASP A 284 15.83 -10.46 -4.49
CA ASP A 284 16.69 -11.21 -5.43
C ASP A 284 15.94 -12.27 -6.27
N VAL A 285 14.68 -12.00 -6.62
CA VAL A 285 13.79 -12.87 -7.42
C VAL A 285 13.64 -12.38 -8.87
N ASN A 286 14.78 -12.25 -9.55
CA ASN A 286 14.89 -11.66 -10.89
C ASN A 286 13.94 -12.23 -11.97
N PRO A 287 13.67 -13.56 -12.05
CA PRO A 287 12.70 -14.10 -13.02
C PRO A 287 11.30 -13.49 -12.85
N THR A 288 10.84 -13.35 -11.61
CA THR A 288 9.55 -12.74 -11.27
C THR A 288 9.58 -11.24 -11.54
N LEU A 289 10.65 -10.55 -11.10
CA LEU A 289 10.83 -9.11 -11.32
C LEU A 289 10.77 -8.73 -12.81
N LYS A 290 11.41 -9.49 -13.71
CA LYS A 290 11.36 -9.26 -15.16
C LYS A 290 9.93 -9.30 -15.71
N GLY A 291 9.13 -10.26 -15.24
CA GLY A 291 7.72 -10.36 -15.62
C GLY A 291 6.92 -9.13 -15.22
N HIS A 292 7.09 -8.65 -13.99
CA HIS A 292 6.38 -7.48 -13.48
C HIS A 292 6.86 -6.16 -14.07
N LEU A 293 8.15 -6.02 -14.37
CA LEU A 293 8.66 -4.86 -15.11
C LEU A 293 7.99 -4.77 -16.49
N LYS A 294 7.92 -5.89 -17.23
CA LYS A 294 7.22 -5.90 -18.53
C LYS A 294 5.72 -5.67 -18.36
N GLY A 295 5.12 -6.20 -17.30
CA GLY A 295 3.71 -5.99 -16.97
C GLY A 295 3.37 -4.53 -16.66
N ALA A 296 4.24 -3.79 -15.98
CA ALA A 296 4.05 -2.37 -15.77
C ALA A 296 4.01 -1.58 -17.09
N ILE A 297 4.86 -1.92 -18.06
CA ILE A 297 4.79 -1.34 -19.41
C ILE A 297 3.46 -1.66 -20.10
N ASN A 298 2.97 -2.90 -19.98
CA ASN A 298 1.68 -3.29 -20.56
C ASN A 298 0.50 -2.52 -19.93
N LEU A 299 0.65 -2.09 -18.67
CA LEU A 299 -0.31 -1.28 -17.92
C LEU A 299 -0.18 0.23 -18.15
N GLY A 300 0.69 0.65 -19.08
CA GLY A 300 0.89 2.06 -19.45
C GLY A 300 2.02 2.77 -18.72
N GLY A 301 2.80 2.06 -17.89
CA GLY A 301 4.00 2.61 -17.28
C GLY A 301 5.12 2.88 -18.29
N THR A 302 5.99 3.81 -17.94
CA THR A 302 7.14 4.21 -18.75
C THR A 302 8.43 3.53 -18.27
N LYS A 303 9.45 3.46 -19.13
CA LYS A 303 10.77 3.00 -18.72
C LYS A 303 11.40 3.91 -17.65
N GLU A 304 11.16 5.21 -17.77
CA GLU A 304 11.65 6.23 -16.83
C GLU A 304 11.11 5.98 -15.42
N GLU A 305 9.80 5.79 -15.26
CA GLU A 305 9.20 5.45 -13.95
C GLU A 305 9.79 4.16 -13.37
N LEU A 306 10.05 3.15 -14.20
CA LEU A 306 10.59 1.88 -13.73
C LEU A 306 12.05 1.98 -13.30
N ASP A 307 12.85 2.78 -14.00
CA ASP A 307 14.23 3.07 -13.58
C ASP A 307 14.26 3.92 -12.30
N ASP A 308 13.38 4.91 -12.19
CA ASP A 308 13.23 5.71 -10.97
C ASP A 308 12.78 4.86 -9.78
N ILE A 309 11.84 3.92 -9.97
CA ILE A 309 11.44 2.97 -8.92
C ILE A 309 12.63 2.15 -8.46
N ARG A 310 13.43 1.62 -9.40
CA ARG A 310 14.63 0.83 -9.08
C ARG A 310 15.62 1.65 -8.26
N LEU A 311 15.90 2.88 -8.68
CA LEU A 311 16.85 3.76 -7.99
C LEU A 311 16.35 4.16 -6.60
N LEU A 312 15.05 4.47 -6.45
CA LEU A 312 14.43 4.79 -5.17
C LEU A 312 14.53 3.61 -4.20
N VAL A 313 14.19 2.41 -4.67
CA VAL A 313 14.26 1.20 -3.84
C VAL A 313 15.71 0.85 -3.49
N PHE A 314 16.66 1.02 -4.40
CA PHE A 314 18.09 0.86 -4.07
C PHE A 314 18.58 1.81 -3.00
N ASP A 315 18.18 3.08 -3.05
CA ASP A 315 18.51 4.04 -2.00
C ASP A 315 18.00 3.52 -0.63
N ILE A 316 16.77 3.01 -0.55
CA ILE A 316 16.21 2.45 0.69
C ILE A 316 16.98 1.20 1.16
N CYS A 317 17.28 0.27 0.24
CA CYS A 317 18.04 -0.94 0.55
C CYS A 317 19.46 -0.63 1.04
N ASP A 318 20.12 0.36 0.44
CA ASP A 318 21.45 0.80 0.86
C ASP A 318 21.41 1.42 2.25
N TRP A 319 20.39 2.23 2.55
CA TRP A 319 20.23 2.86 3.86
C TRP A 319 19.84 1.88 4.96
N SER A 320 19.08 0.83 4.63
CA SER A 320 18.73 -0.22 5.59
C SER A 320 19.89 -1.17 5.87
N GLY A 321 20.80 -1.34 4.92
CA GLY A 321 22.02 -2.14 5.07
C GLY A 321 21.79 -3.64 5.22
N ASN A 322 20.55 -4.11 5.08
CA ASN A 322 20.15 -5.50 5.33
C ASN A 322 19.73 -6.27 4.06
N VAL A 323 19.97 -5.69 2.88
CA VAL A 323 19.67 -6.32 1.59
C VAL A 323 20.98 -6.64 0.87
N GLN A 324 21.07 -7.86 0.37
CA GLN A 324 22.20 -8.33 -0.44
C GLN A 324 21.65 -9.10 -1.64
N TRP A 325 22.16 -8.79 -2.83
CA TRP A 325 21.84 -9.50 -4.07
C TRP A 325 23.00 -10.42 -4.43
N LYS A 326 22.71 -11.67 -4.81
CA LYS A 326 23.75 -12.68 -5.09
C LYS A 326 24.76 -12.23 -6.15
N GLY A 327 24.30 -11.50 -7.18
CA GLY A 327 25.16 -10.93 -8.22
C GLY A 327 25.49 -9.44 -8.04
N GLY A 328 25.25 -8.89 -6.85
CA GLY A 328 25.35 -7.46 -6.58
C GLY A 328 24.21 -6.64 -7.21
N LYS A 329 24.21 -5.33 -6.95
CA LYS A 329 23.15 -4.41 -7.39
C LYS A 329 22.91 -4.42 -8.90
N GLU A 330 23.98 -4.55 -9.69
CA GLU A 330 23.90 -4.59 -11.16
C GLU A 330 23.21 -5.84 -11.71
N SER A 331 23.09 -6.90 -10.91
CA SER A 331 22.37 -8.12 -11.30
C SER A 331 20.85 -7.99 -11.22
N VAL A 332 20.34 -6.97 -10.54
CA VAL A 332 18.91 -6.73 -10.40
C VAL A 332 18.30 -6.34 -11.73
N ALA A 333 17.27 -7.07 -12.14
CA ALA A 333 16.64 -6.95 -13.44
C ALA A 333 16.22 -5.52 -13.78
N LYS A 334 16.33 -5.21 -15.08
CA LYS A 334 15.94 -3.96 -15.73
C LYS A 334 15.36 -4.26 -17.12
N LEU A 335 14.70 -3.27 -17.74
CA LEU A 335 14.09 -3.38 -19.07
C LEU A 335 14.97 -2.88 -20.20
#